data_AF-W7DXA5-F1
#
_entry.id   AF-W7DXA5-F1
#
_cell.length_a   1.000
_cell.length_b   1.000
_cell.length_c   1.000
_cell.angle_alpha   90.00
_cell.angle_beta   90.00
_cell.angle_gamma   90.00
#
_symmetry.space_group_name_H-M   'P 1'
#
loop_
_entity.id
_entity.type
_entity.pdbx_description
1 polymer ?
#
loop_
_entity_poly.entity_id
_entity_poly.type
_entity_poly.pdbx_seq_one_letter_code
_entity_poly.pdbx_strand_id
1 'polypeptide(L)' 'MSVTIREIAEKTGVSITAISQILNGKGERFSETTKNRVLKAAKDMAYKPNFFC' A
#
# COMPACT_ATOMS: atom_id res chain seq x y z
N MET A 1 14.92 0.73 10.35
CA MET A 1 13.48 0.84 10.63
C MET A 1 12.73 0.50 9.36
N SER A 2 12.09 -0.68 9.32
CA SER A 2 11.40 -1.17 8.13
C SER A 2 10.05 -0.49 8.03
N VAL A 3 9.79 0.20 6.93
CA VAL A 3 8.46 0.75 6.63
C VAL A 3 7.47 -0.40 6.64
N THR A 4 6.52 -0.38 7.57
CA THR A 4 5.49 -1.40 7.70
C THR A 4 4.21 -0.93 7.00
N ILE A 5 3.39 -1.88 6.55
CA ILE A 5 2.10 -1.59 5.90
C ILE A 5 1.18 -0.74 6.81
N ARG A 6 1.37 -0.80 8.14
CA ARG A 6 0.71 0.08 9.12
C ARG A 6 0.99 1.56 8.89
N GLU A 7 2.26 1.93 8.69
CA GLU A 7 2.64 3.32 8.45
C GLU A 7 2.02 3.85 7.15
N ILE A 8 1.97 3.01 6.12
CA ILE A 8 1.30 3.35 4.86
C ILE A 8 -0.20 3.54 5.09
N ALA A 9 -0.84 2.71 5.93
CA ALA A 9 -2.24 2.83 6.28
C ALA A 9 -2.54 4.13 7.02
N GLU A 10 -1.71 4.50 7.98
CA GLU A 10 -1.85 5.77 8.73
C GLU A 10 -1.63 6.99 7.83
N LYS A 11 -0.64 6.97 6.92
CA LYS A 11 -0.41 8.06 5.96
C LYS A 11 -1.53 8.22 4.92
N THR A 12 -2.09 7.11 4.44
CA THR A 12 -3.08 7.14 3.36
C THR A 12 -4.52 7.22 3.85
N GLY A 13 -4.76 6.92 5.13
CA GLY A 13 -6.10 6.79 5.70
C GLY A 13 -6.84 5.55 5.18
N VAL A 14 -6.11 4.58 4.61
CA VAL A 14 -6.67 3.38 3.98
C VAL A 14 -6.32 2.17 4.85
N SER A 15 -7.28 1.26 5.05
CA SER A 15 -7.06 0.07 5.88
C SER A 15 -5.90 -0.80 5.36
N ILE A 16 -5.15 -1.40 6.29
CA ILE A 16 -4.05 -2.35 6.00
C ILE A 16 -4.51 -3.45 5.04
N THR A 17 -5.73 -3.95 5.24
CA THR A 17 -6.38 -4.95 4.39
C THR A 17 -6.61 -4.46 2.96
N ALA A 18 -7.03 -3.21 2.79
CA ALA A 18 -7.24 -2.60 1.49
C ALA A 18 -5.90 -2.38 0.75
N ILE A 19 -4.86 -1.95 1.46
CA ILE A 19 -3.51 -1.83 0.90
C ILE A 19 -2.98 -3.20 0.48
N SER A 20 -3.15 -4.23 1.32
CA SER A 20 -2.77 -5.61 0.99
C SER A 20 -3.52 -6.13 -0.23
N GLN A 21 -4.82 -5.86 -0.35
CA GLN A 21 -5.59 -6.24 -1.53
C GLN A 21 -5.12 -5.50 -2.79
N ILE A 22 -4.85 -4.19 -2.70
CA ILE A 22 -4.35 -3.38 -3.83
C ILE A 22 -2.97 -3.87 -4.29
N LEU A 23 -2.06 -4.14 -3.34
CA LEU A 23 -0.72 -4.66 -3.64
C LEU A 23 -0.76 -6.10 -4.19
N ASN A 24 -1.70 -6.92 -3.74
CA ASN A 24 -1.92 -8.28 -4.26
C ASN A 24 -2.78 -8.33 -5.53
N GLY A 25 -3.07 -7.18 -6.17
CA GLY A 25 -3.89 -7.12 -7.39
C GLY A 25 -5.39 -7.38 -7.20
N LYS A 26 -5.84 -7.68 -5.97
CA LYS A 26 -7.27 -7.84 -5.60
C LYS A 26 -7.97 -6.51 -5.30
N GLY A 27 -7.28 -5.40 -5.49
CA GLY A 27 -7.80 -4.06 -5.23
C GLY A 27 -8.69 -3.50 -6.34
N GLU A 28 -9.06 -4.29 -7.36
CA GLU A 28 -9.85 -3.82 -8.51
C GLU A 28 -11.15 -3.11 -8.10
N ARG A 29 -11.73 -3.52 -6.98
CA ARG A 29 -12.96 -2.96 -6.38
C ARG A 29 -12.80 -1.54 -5.83
N PHE A 30 -11.57 -1.07 -5.62
CA PHE A 30 -11.31 0.28 -5.14
C PHE A 30 -11.25 1.27 -6.30
N SER A 31 -11.73 2.49 -6.03
CA SER A 31 -11.64 3.59 -6.98
C SER A 31 -10.17 3.87 -7.35
N GLU A 32 -9.93 4.27 -8.59
CA GLU A 32 -8.58 4.56 -9.09
C GLU A 32 -7.88 5.63 -8.25
N THR A 33 -8.63 6.59 -7.70
CA THR A 33 -8.13 7.59 -6.75
C THR A 33 -7.49 6.96 -5.50
N THR A 34 -8.15 5.96 -4.91
CA THR A 34 -7.62 5.24 -3.74
C THR A 34 -6.43 4.37 -4.11
N LYS A 35 -6.50 3.65 -5.25
CA LYS A 35 -5.37 2.87 -5.77
C LYS A 35 -4.15 3.75 -5.97
N ASN A 36 -4.32 4.91 -6.60
CA ASN A 36 -3.24 5.83 -6.92
C ASN A 36 -2.63 6.45 -5.66
N ARG A 37 -3.46 6.79 -4.64
CA ARG A 37 -2.97 7.21 -3.32
C ARG A 37 -2.10 6.15 -2.66
N VAL A 38 -2.57 4.90 -2.65
CA VAL A 38 -1.84 3.77 -2.05
C VAL A 38 -0.55 3.48 -2.82
N LEU A 39 -0.60 3.42 -4.14
CA LEU A 39 0.58 3.25 -5.01
C LEU A 39 1.60 4.37 -4.81
N LYS A 40 1.16 5.62 -4.73
CA LYS A 40 2.03 6.78 -4.52
C LYS A 40 2.67 6.75 -3.13
N ALA A 41 1.90 6.42 -2.08
CA ALA A 41 2.44 6.26 -0.73
C ALA A 41 3.40 5.07 -0.60
N ALA A 42 3.08 3.93 -1.21
CA ALA A 42 3.96 2.78 -1.25
C ALA A 42 5.29 3.09 -1.97
N LYS A 43 5.22 3.89 -3.06
CA LYS A 43 6.39 4.35 -3.82
C LYS A 43 7.22 5.38 -3.05
N ASP A 44 6.56 6.36 -2.42
CA ASP A 44 7.15 7.42 -1.59
C ASP A 44 7.87 6.85 -0.36
N MET A 45 7.26 5.85 0.27
CA MET A 45 7.84 5.19 1.45
C MET A 45 8.84 4.09 1.08
N ALA A 46 9.23 3.97 -0.19
CA ALA A 46 10.15 2.95 -0.68
C ALA A 46 9.78 1.54 -0.18
N TYR A 47 8.48 1.20 -0.17
CA TYR A 47 8.01 -0.13 0.18
C TYR A 47 8.48 -1.11 -0.89
N LYS A 48 9.72 -1.57 -0.75
CA LYS A 48 10.17 -2.80 -1.36
C LYS A 48 9.50 -3.92 -0.58
N PRO A 49 8.55 -4.68 -1.15
CA PRO A 49 8.21 -5.96 -0.56
C PRO A 49 9.54 -6.67 -0.36
N ASN A 50 9.86 -7.00 0.89
CA ASN A 50 11.12 -7.60 1.26
C ASN A 50 11.10 -9.06 0.77
N PHE A 51 11.12 -9.24 -0.55
CA PHE A 51 11.60 -10.45 -1.20
C PHE A 51 13.11 -10.45 -0.98
N PHE A 52 13.53 -10.78 0.24
CA PHE A 52 14.88 -11.27 0.43
C PHE A 52 14.91 -12.71 -0.09
N CYS A 53 15.92 -12.97 -0.92
CA CYS A 53 16.27 -14.24 -1.56
C CYS A 53 16.19 -15.46 -0.63
#